data_AF-A0A657B4M7-F1
#
_entry.id   AF-A0A657B4M7-F1
#
_cell.length_a   1.000
_cell.length_b   1.000
_cell.length_c   1.000
_cell.angle_alpha   90.00
_cell.angle_beta   90.00
_cell.angle_gamma   90.00
#
_symmetry.space_group_name_H-M   'P 1'
#
loop_
_entity.id
_entity.type
_entity.pdbx_description
1 polymer ?
#
loop_
_entity_poly.entity_id
_entity_poly.type
_entity_poly.pdbx_seq_one_letter_code
_entity_poly.pdbx_strand_id
1 'polypeptide(L)'
;MAFPAQSITVITNAAVDRSELQLKELRAIYTMKKRLWSDGQPIQVYVLTPEQDSHREFCKQVLGVFPRQLQSIWHRLVYSGTGEAPIELNSEQEMLEVISSTKGAIG
;
A
#
# COMPACT_ATOMS: atom_id res chain seq x y z
N MET A 1 14.12 25.63 11.34
CA MET A 1 13.04 24.72 11.80
C MET A 1 13.26 23.39 11.10
N ALA A 2 13.67 22.37 11.85
CA ALA A 2 13.89 21.03 11.30
C ALA A 2 12.56 20.28 11.31
N PHE A 3 12.04 19.93 10.13
CA PHE A 3 10.95 18.97 10.03
C PHE A 3 11.50 17.61 10.49
N PRO A 4 10.84 16.89 11.43
CA PRO A 4 11.25 15.53 11.71
C PRO A 4 11.16 14.74 10.40
N ALA A 5 12.27 14.14 9.97
CA ALA A 5 12.31 13.25 8.83
C ALA A 5 11.51 11.98 9.17
N GLN A 6 10.18 12.06 9.07
CA GLN A 6 9.31 10.90 9.13
C GLN A 6 9.64 10.03 7.92
N SER A 7 10.44 9.01 8.15
CA SER A 7 10.90 8.10 7.12
C SER A 7 9.77 7.13 6.84
N ILE A 8 9.04 7.34 5.75
CA ILE A 8 7.97 6.43 5.37
C ILE A 8 8.58 5.06 5.05
N THR A 9 8.17 4.05 5.80
CA THR A 9 8.62 2.67 5.64
C THR A 9 7.42 1.81 5.34
N VAL A 10 7.50 1.03 4.26
CA VAL A 10 6.47 0.04 3.93
C VAL A 10 6.71 -1.19 4.76
N ILE A 11 5.63 -1.69 5.38
CA ILE A 11 5.63 -2.89 6.20
C ILE A 11 4.83 -3.99 5.52
N THR A 12 5.31 -5.22 5.68
CA THR A 12 4.61 -6.42 5.21
C THR A 12 4.56 -7.46 6.29
N ASN A 13 3.65 -8.42 6.11
CA ASN A 13 3.64 -9.60 6.96
C ASN A 13 4.99 -10.34 6.87
N ALA A 14 5.41 -10.95 7.98
CA ALA A 14 6.67 -11.72 8.06
C ALA A 14 6.73 -12.92 7.08
N ALA A 15 5.59 -13.36 6.55
CA ALA A 15 5.51 -14.39 5.53
C ALA A 15 5.93 -13.93 4.12
N VAL A 16 6.10 -12.62 3.88
CA VAL A 16 6.45 -12.04 2.58
C VAL A 16 7.95 -11.78 2.49
N ASP A 17 8.57 -12.12 1.36
CA ASP A 17 9.99 -11.87 1.13
C ASP A 17 10.27 -10.38 0.86
N ARG A 18 11.25 -9.81 1.58
CA ARG A 18 11.61 -8.39 1.45
C ARG A 18 12.20 -8.03 0.07
N SER A 19 12.70 -9.00 -0.68
CA SER A 19 13.22 -8.78 -2.04
C SER A 19 12.13 -8.34 -3.01
N GLU A 20 10.86 -8.63 -2.70
CA GLU A 20 9.70 -8.18 -3.47
C GLU A 20 9.28 -6.73 -3.16
N LEU A 21 9.92 -6.05 -2.20
CA LEU A 21 9.63 -4.65 -1.81
C LEU A 21 10.38 -3.61 -2.65
N GLN A 22 10.74 -3.95 -3.89
CA GLN A 22 11.35 -2.98 -4.80
C GLN A 22 10.33 -1.92 -5.23
N LEU A 23 10.79 -0.70 -5.48
CA LEU A 23 9.95 0.42 -5.94
C LEU A 23 9.02 0.06 -7.11
N LYS A 24 9.52 -0.71 -8.08
CA LYS A 24 8.76 -1.17 -9.25
C LYS A 24 7.59 -2.09 -8.83
N GLU A 25 7.83 -2.97 -7.86
CA GLU A 25 6.86 -3.93 -7.35
C GLU A 25 5.85 -3.21 -6.48
N LEU A 26 6.29 -2.32 -5.57
CA LEU A 26 5.41 -1.47 -4.77
C LEU A 26 4.43 -0.70 -5.67
N ARG A 27 4.93 -0.07 -6.74
CA ARG A 27 4.04 0.58 -7.73
C ARG A 27 3.07 -0.41 -8.36
N ALA A 28 3.50 -1.59 -8.77
CA ALA A 28 2.63 -2.59 -9.37
C ALA A 28 1.56 -3.10 -8.38
N ILE A 29 1.92 -3.28 -7.12
CA ILE A 29 1.05 -3.75 -6.04
C ILE A 29 0.01 -2.68 -5.69
N TYR A 30 0.44 -1.46 -5.37
CA TYR A 30 -0.47 -0.38 -4.99
C TYR A 30 -1.32 0.10 -6.17
N THR A 31 -0.90 -0.09 -7.43
CA THR A 31 -1.76 0.13 -8.61
C THR A 31 -2.61 -1.09 -8.97
N MET A 32 -2.63 -2.13 -8.12
CA MET A 32 -3.39 -3.37 -8.27
C MET A 32 -3.13 -4.13 -9.58
N LYS A 33 -1.96 -3.88 -10.19
CA LYS A 33 -1.44 -4.63 -11.34
C LYS A 33 -0.87 -5.98 -10.90
N LYS A 34 -0.24 -6.03 -9.74
CA LYS A 34 0.23 -7.24 -9.08
C LYS A 34 -0.64 -7.54 -7.87
N ARG A 35 -1.25 -8.72 -7.84
CA ARG A 35 -2.19 -9.16 -6.77
C ARG A 35 -1.78 -10.49 -6.14
N LEU A 36 -0.71 -11.10 -6.62
CA LEU A 36 -0.15 -12.32 -6.09
C LEU A 36 1.35 -12.09 -5.82
N TRP A 37 1.80 -12.50 -4.65
CA TRP A 37 3.22 -12.61 -4.31
C TRP A 37 3.89 -13.67 -5.20
N SER A 38 5.22 -13.67 -5.27
CA SER A 38 5.96 -14.69 -6.03
C SER A 38 5.68 -16.11 -5.56
N ASP A 39 5.32 -16.28 -4.28
CA ASP A 39 4.88 -17.55 -3.68
C ASP A 39 3.43 -17.95 -4.03
N GLY A 40 2.71 -17.12 -4.80
CA GLY A 40 1.31 -17.37 -5.18
C GLY A 40 0.28 -16.97 -4.12
N GLN A 41 0.70 -16.36 -3.01
CA GLN A 41 -0.23 -15.82 -2.01
C GLN A 41 -0.89 -14.52 -2.50
N PRO A 42 -2.18 -14.29 -2.17
CA PRO A 42 -2.85 -13.03 -2.49
C PRO A 42 -2.23 -11.86 -1.73
N ILE A 43 -2.07 -10.74 -2.43
CA ILE A 43 -1.56 -9.50 -1.85
C ILE A 43 -2.75 -8.70 -1.34
N GLN A 44 -2.82 -8.52 -0.02
CA GLN A 44 -3.81 -7.64 0.60
C GLN A 44 -3.16 -6.28 0.86
N VAL A 45 -3.56 -5.29 0.07
CA VAL A 45 -3.03 -3.94 0.16
C VAL A 45 -3.88 -3.14 1.14
N TYR A 46 -3.21 -2.59 2.15
CA TYR A 46 -3.76 -1.68 3.14
C TYR A 46 -3.16 -0.31 2.92
N VAL A 47 -3.98 0.73 3.05
CA VAL A 47 -3.55 2.11 2.92
C VAL A 47 -4.15 2.93 4.04
N LEU A 48 -3.43 3.94 4.51
CA LEU A 48 -4.02 4.93 5.40
C LEU A 48 -4.98 5.83 4.61
N THR A 49 -5.98 6.40 5.29
CA THR A 49 -6.89 7.37 4.68
C THR A 49 -6.11 8.56 4.07
N PRO A 50 -6.60 9.14 2.97
CA PRO A 50 -5.92 10.24 2.27
C PRO A 50 -5.82 11.55 3.07
N GLU A 51 -6.52 11.61 4.21
CA GLU A 51 -6.45 12.68 5.19
C GLU A 51 -5.13 12.65 5.98
N GLN A 52 -4.51 11.48 6.09
CA GLN A 52 -3.24 11.30 6.81
C GLN A 52 -2.06 11.80 5.97
N ASP A 53 -1.18 12.60 6.60
CA ASP A 53 0.06 13.06 5.96
C ASP A 53 0.97 11.89 5.57
N SER A 54 1.01 10.80 6.37
CA SER A 54 1.73 9.57 6.04
C SER A 54 1.33 8.99 4.68
N HIS A 55 0.03 8.99 4.33
CA HIS A 55 -0.45 8.51 3.03
C HIS A 55 0.03 9.41 1.88
N ARG A 56 -0.02 10.73 2.08
CA ARG A 56 0.41 11.71 1.08
C ARG A 56 1.90 11.61 0.80
N GLU A 57 2.70 11.49 1.85
CA GLU A 57 4.14 11.33 1.75
C GLU A 57 4.50 9.97 1.16
N PHE A 58 3.80 8.89 1.54
CA PHE A 58 3.95 7.57 0.92
C PHE A 58 3.73 7.62 -0.60
N CYS A 59 2.60 8.19 -1.03
CA CYS A 59 2.29 8.31 -2.45
C CYS A 59 3.38 9.06 -3.22
N LYS A 60 3.83 10.22 -2.68
CA LYS A 60 4.80 11.08 -3.37
C LYS A 60 6.24 10.58 -3.28
N GLN A 61 6.70 10.22 -2.08
CA GLN A 61 8.08 9.84 -1.83
C GLN A 61 8.37 8.39 -2.23
N VAL A 62 7.46 7.46 -1.88
CA VAL A 62 7.65 6.04 -2.19
C VAL A 62 7.15 5.78 -3.60
N LEU A 63 5.87 5.97 -3.88
CA LEU A 63 5.33 5.60 -5.19
C LEU A 63 5.68 6.58 -6.31
N GLY A 64 6.00 7.84 -6.01
CA GLY A 64 6.23 8.88 -7.02
C GLY A 64 4.96 9.28 -7.77
N VAL A 65 3.77 9.08 -7.17
CA VAL A 65 2.46 9.42 -7.75
C VAL A 65 1.65 10.28 -6.80
N PHE A 66 0.69 11.02 -7.31
CA PHE A 66 -0.22 11.77 -6.44
C PHE A 66 -1.33 10.86 -5.88
N PRO A 67 -1.76 11.05 -4.61
CA PRO A 67 -2.84 10.27 -4.00
C PRO A 67 -4.10 10.20 -4.86
N ARG A 68 -4.48 11.33 -5.48
CA ARG A 68 -5.63 11.42 -6.39
C ARG A 68 -5.50 10.54 -7.63
N GLN A 69 -4.30 10.41 -8.18
CA GLN A 69 -4.07 9.52 -9.34
C GLN A 69 -4.20 8.06 -8.93
N LEU A 70 -3.66 7.71 -7.76
CA LEU A 70 -3.75 6.37 -7.22
C LEU A 70 -5.21 5.98 -6.92
N GLN A 71 -5.97 6.86 -6.27
CA GLN A 71 -7.40 6.68 -6.02
C GLN A 71 -8.21 6.54 -7.32
N SER A 72 -7.88 7.32 -8.36
CA SER A 72 -8.52 7.20 -9.67
C SER A 72 -8.29 5.82 -10.32
N ILE A 73 -7.11 5.22 -10.11
CA ILE A 73 -6.82 3.86 -10.59
C ILE A 73 -7.71 2.86 -9.87
N TRP A 74 -7.83 2.95 -8.54
CA TRP A 74 -8.69 2.06 -7.75
C TRP A 74 -10.17 2.20 -8.12
N HIS A 75 -10.67 3.43 -8.23
CA HIS A 75 -12.04 3.69 -8.67
C HIS A 75 -12.33 3.05 -10.03
N ARG A 76 -11.39 3.14 -10.97
CA ARG A 76 -11.55 2.52 -12.29
C ARG A 76 -11.63 0.99 -12.20
N LEU A 77 -10.83 0.37 -11.33
CA LEU A 77 -10.84 -1.09 -11.14
C LEU A 77 -12.16 -1.58 -10.55
N VAL A 78 -12.63 -0.90 -9.50
CA VAL A 78 -13.92 -1.19 -8.85
C VAL A 78 -15.08 -0.97 -9.81
N TYR A 79 -15.12 0.19 -10.48
CA TYR A 79 -16.22 0.54 -11.40
C TYR A 79 -16.30 -0.38 -12.63
N SER A 80 -15.16 -0.85 -13.13
CA SER A 80 -15.13 -1.81 -14.24
C SER A 80 -15.34 -3.27 -13.82
N GLY A 81 -15.40 -3.55 -12.51
CA GLY A 81 -15.49 -4.92 -11.98
C GLY A 81 -14.24 -5.76 -12.24
N THR A 82 -13.11 -5.14 -12.57
CA THR A 82 -11.85 -5.84 -12.90
C THR A 82 -10.92 -5.99 -11.70
N GLY A 83 -11.29 -5.46 -10.55
CA GLY A 83 -10.54 -5.63 -9.31
C GLY A 83 -11.15 -4.87 -8.14
N GLU A 84 -10.47 -4.99 -7.00
CA GLU A 84 -10.86 -4.39 -5.74
C GLU A 84 -9.91 -3.25 -5.38
N ALA A 85 -10.45 -2.26 -4.68
CA ALA A 85 -9.64 -1.20 -4.07
C ALA A 85 -8.91 -1.74 -2.83
N PRO A 86 -7.78 -1.12 -2.42
CA PRO A 86 -7.14 -1.46 -1.15
C PRO A 86 -8.05 -1.14 0.03
N ILE A 87 -7.76 -1.76 1.16
CA ILE A 87 -8.49 -1.51 2.41
C ILE A 87 -7.92 -0.24 3.06
N GLU A 88 -8.78 0.75 3.24
CA GLU A 88 -8.44 2.01 3.90
C GLU A 88 -8.53 1.85 5.42
N LEU A 89 -7.47 2.24 6.12
CA LEU A 89 -7.33 2.18 7.57
C LEU A 89 -7.21 3.59 8.14
N ASN A 90 -7.78 3.79 9.33
CA ASN A 90 -7.86 5.11 9.94
C ASN A 90 -6.60 5.48 10.74
N SER A 91 -5.80 4.48 11.12
CA SER A 91 -4.62 4.65 11.98
C SER A 91 -3.47 3.71 11.61
N GLU A 92 -2.24 4.16 11.82
CA GLU A 92 -1.01 3.38 11.67
C GLU A 92 -0.98 2.17 12.62
N GLN A 93 -1.58 2.32 13.80
CA GLN A 93 -1.64 1.25 14.78
C GLN A 93 -2.53 0.09 14.30
N GLU A 94 -3.69 0.41 13.70
CA GLU A 94 -4.59 -0.55 13.08
C GLU A 94 -3.90 -1.27 11.91
N MET A 95 -3.13 -0.52 11.11
CA MET A 95 -2.33 -1.09 10.02
C MET A 95 -1.32 -2.13 10.50
N LEU A 96 -0.58 -1.84 11.58
CA LEU A 96 0.37 -2.78 12.17
C LEU A 96 -0.31 -4.06 12.64
N GLU A 97 -1.44 -3.95 13.35
CA GLU A 97 -2.19 -5.09 13.86
C GLU A 97 -2.70 -5.97 12.71
N VAL A 98 -3.35 -5.35 11.72
CA VAL A 98 -3.92 -6.07 10.58
C VAL A 98 -2.84 -6.73 9.74
N ILE A 99 -1.72 -6.05 9.47
CA ILE A 99 -0.62 -6.62 8.68
C ILE A 99 0.06 -7.77 9.41
N SER A 100 0.21 -7.67 10.74
CA SER A 100 0.80 -8.76 11.52
C SER A 100 -0.07 -10.03 11.54
N SER A 101 -1.39 -9.85 11.56
CA SER A 101 -2.37 -10.95 11.61
C SER A 101 -2.67 -11.54 10.22
N THR A 102 -2.52 -10.74 9.16
CA THR A 102 -2.93 -11.11 7.81
C THR A 102 -1.73 -11.53 6.96
N LYS A 103 -1.73 -12.79 6.51
CA LYS A 103 -0.67 -13.29 5.62
C LYS A 103 -0.76 -12.61 4.26
N GLY A 104 0.38 -12.21 3.70
CA GLY A 104 0.42 -11.51 2.42
C GLY A 104 -0.04 -10.05 2.45
N ALA A 105 -0.27 -9.49 3.65
CA ALA A 105 -0.62 -8.08 3.81
C ALA A 105 0.58 -7.14 3.62
N ILE A 106 0.30 -5.95 3.08
CA ILE A 106 1.25 -4.86 2.86
C ILE A 106 0.59 -3.51 3.17
N GLY A 107 1.34 -2.58 3.77
CA GLY A 107 0.90 -1.21 4.08
C GLY A 107 2.06 -0.23 4.20
#